data_AF-A0A524M0P0-F1
#
_entry.id   AF-A0A524M0P0-F1
#
_cell.length_a   1.000
_cell.length_b   1.000
_cell.length_c   1.000
_cell.angle_alpha   90.00
_cell.angle_beta   90.00
_cell.angle_gamma   90.00
#
_symmetry.space_group_name_H-M   'P 1'
#
loop_
_entity.id
_entity.type
_entity.pdbx_description
1 polymer ?
#
loop_
_entity_poly.entity_id
_entity_poly.type
_entity_poly.pdbx_seq_one_letter_code
_entity_poly.pdbx_strand_id
1 'polypeptide(L)'
;MKLEHWNAVNRFDSSETDVCKFVFTSKDAVVETVLYKYPTYQARTVICCSTMSGCPVGCTFCGTGKFFIRNLTGDQIVEQVEYALEQTGVDPNTMGRLQIMVMSMG
;
A
#
# COMPACT_ATOMS: atom_id res chain seq x y z
N MET A 1 -8.83 -11.49 -5.65
CA MET A 1 -9.57 -11.41 -4.36
C MET A 1 -10.73 -10.42 -4.46
N LYS A 2 -11.72 -10.50 -3.56
CA LYS A 2 -12.77 -9.48 -3.44
C LYS A 2 -12.35 -8.46 -2.38
N LEU A 3 -12.21 -7.20 -2.78
CA LEU A 3 -12.02 -6.10 -1.83
C LEU A 3 -13.36 -5.79 -1.19
N GLU A 4 -13.49 -5.99 0.11
CA GLU A 4 -14.77 -5.80 0.81
C GLU A 4 -14.88 -4.39 1.41
N HIS A 5 -13.75 -3.79 1.78
CA HIS A 5 -13.72 -2.51 2.48
C HIS A 5 -13.39 -1.30 1.60
N TRP A 6 -12.86 -1.54 0.39
CA TRP A 6 -12.47 -0.49 -0.55
C TRP A 6 -13.47 -0.37 -1.71
N ASN A 7 -13.94 0.85 -1.99
CA ASN A 7 -14.86 1.12 -3.07
C ASN A 7 -14.16 1.26 -4.44
N ALA A 8 -12.92 1.72 -4.44
CA ALA A 8 -12.12 1.85 -5.65
C ALA A 8 -10.63 1.71 -5.34
N VAL A 9 -9.87 1.21 -6.31
CA VAL A 9 -8.40 1.20 -6.28
C VAL A 9 -7.88 1.74 -7.59
N ASN A 10 -7.12 2.82 -7.52
CA ASN A 10 -6.46 3.41 -8.68
C ASN A 10 -4.97 3.07 -8.68
N ARG A 11 -4.42 2.68 -9.83
CA ARG A 11 -3.00 2.36 -10.00
C ARG A 11 -2.27 3.50 -10.71
N PHE A 12 -1.06 3.79 -10.24
CA PHE A 12 -0.13 4.76 -10.81
C PHE A 12 1.25 4.13 -10.93
N ASP A 13 1.76 3.96 -12.14
CA ASP A 13 3.07 3.37 -12.40
C ASP A 13 4.16 4.45 -12.51
N SER A 14 5.38 4.14 -12.06
CA SER A 14 6.54 5.00 -12.27
C SER A 14 7.05 4.93 -13.71
N SER A 15 7.83 5.93 -14.13
CA SER A 15 8.49 5.93 -15.45
C SER A 15 9.41 4.74 -15.66
N GLU A 16 10.13 4.34 -14.60
CA GLU A 16 11.08 3.23 -14.63
C GLU A 16 10.42 1.86 -14.45
N THR A 17 9.10 1.80 -14.23
CA THR A 17 8.28 0.57 -14.04
C THR A 17 8.65 -0.32 -12.84
N ASP A 18 9.66 0.04 -12.06
CA ASP A 18 10.10 -0.72 -10.88
C ASP A 18 9.25 -0.46 -9.63
N VAL A 19 8.42 0.58 -9.70
CA VAL A 19 7.57 1.04 -8.60
C VAL A 19 6.19 1.34 -9.13
N CYS A 20 5.17 0.88 -8.42
CA CYS A 20 3.81 1.34 -8.66
C CYS A 20 3.13 1.70 -7.34
N LYS A 21 2.20 2.64 -7.41
CA LYS A 21 1.40 3.12 -6.29
C LYS A 21 -0.06 2.75 -6.53
N PHE A 22 -0.71 2.31 -5.47
CA PHE A 22 -2.15 2.09 -5.41
C PHE A 22 -2.76 3.13 -4.47
N VAL A 23 -3.88 3.71 -4.89
CA VAL A 23 -4.70 4.60 -4.07
C VAL A 23 -6.01 3.89 -3.82
N PHE A 24 -6.20 3.46 -2.57
CA PHE A 24 -7.42 2.81 -2.10
C PHE A 24 -8.38 3.88 -1.56
N THR A 25 -9.62 3.85 -2.02
CA THR A 25 -10.66 4.80 -1.61
C THR A 25 -11.86 4.05 -1.08
N SER A 26 -12.33 4.46 0.10
CA SER A 26 -13.61 4.07 0.68
C SER A 26 -14.46 5.34 0.91
N LYS A 27 -15.67 5.19 1.45
CA LYS A 27 -16.56 6.32 1.73
C LYS A 27 -15.94 7.37 2.66
N ASP A 28 -15.05 6.95 3.56
CA ASP A 28 -14.55 7.77 4.67
C ASP A 28 -13.03 7.68 4.86
N ALA A 29 -12.30 7.04 3.94
CA ALA A 29 -10.85 6.94 4.01
C ALA A 29 -10.23 6.83 2.61
N VAL A 30 -9.09 7.50 2.45
CA VAL A 30 -8.18 7.34 1.30
C VAL A 30 -6.80 6.98 1.84
N VAL A 31 -6.19 5.94 1.29
CA VAL A 31 -4.84 5.51 1.67
C VAL A 31 -4.01 5.11 0.46
N GLU A 32 -2.69 5.18 0.64
CA GLU A 32 -1.73 4.79 -0.39
C GLU A 32 -1.04 3.47 -0.02
N THR A 33 -0.73 2.67 -1.03
CA THR A 33 0.16 1.51 -0.92
C THR A 33 1.16 1.57 -2.05
N VAL A 34 2.44 1.32 -1.76
CA VAL A 34 3.49 1.33 -2.78
C VAL A 34 4.11 -0.05 -2.88
N LEU A 35 4.23 -0.54 -4.12
CA LEU A 35 4.78 -1.84 -4.46
C LEU A 35 6.06 -1.65 -5.28
N TYR A 36 7.14 -2.25 -4.80
CA TYR A 36 8.47 -2.21 -5.42
C TYR A 36 8.92 -3.60 -5.83
N LYS A 37 9.64 -3.68 -6.96
CA LYS A 37 10.42 -4.86 -7.36
C LYS A 37 11.91 -4.54 -7.39
N TYR A 38 12.75 -5.50 -6.98
CA TYR A 38 14.21 -5.34 -6.98
C TYR A 38 14.95 -6.65 -7.35
N PRO A 39 15.48 -6.78 -8.58
CA PRO A 39 15.03 -6.13 -9.81
C PRO A 39 13.67 -6.69 -10.29
N THR A 40 13.28 -7.87 -9.81
CA THR A 40 12.01 -8.52 -10.12
C THR A 40 11.23 -8.83 -8.85
N TYR A 41 9.92 -9.02 -8.97
CA TYR A 41 9.08 -9.43 -7.84
C TYR A 41 9.51 -10.81 -7.28
N GLN A 42 10.05 -11.69 -8.13
CA GLN A 42 10.59 -12.99 -7.70
C GLN A 42 11.82 -12.84 -6.81
N ALA A 43 12.74 -11.93 -7.15
CA ALA A 43 13.98 -11.76 -6.42
C ALA A 43 13.76 -11.03 -5.09
N ARG A 44 13.07 -9.89 -5.13
CA ARG A 44 12.68 -9.13 -3.94
C ARG A 44 11.47 -8.25 -4.23
N THR A 45 10.44 -8.44 -3.42
CA THR A 45 9.23 -7.62 -3.39
C THR A 45 9.18 -6.83 -2.09
N VAL A 46 8.90 -5.53 -2.19
CA VAL A 46 8.68 -4.67 -1.03
C VAL A 46 7.33 -3.98 -1.16
N ILE A 47 6.52 -4.06 -0.10
CA ILE A 47 5.20 -3.43 -0.02
C ILE A 47 5.21 -2.43 1.12
N CYS A 48 4.89 -1.18 0.84
CA CYS A 48 4.62 -0.15 1.85
C CYS A 48 3.11 0.03 1.97
N CYS A 49 2.50 -0.37 3.08
CA CYS A 49 1.08 -0.16 3.35
C CYS A 49 0.85 0.97 4.37
N SER A 50 -0.39 1.44 4.41
CA SER A 50 -0.87 2.46 5.34
C SER A 50 -1.63 1.84 6.51
N THR A 51 -1.56 2.47 7.68
CA THR A 51 -2.33 2.12 8.90
C THR A 51 -3.39 3.14 9.26
N MET A 52 -3.32 4.35 8.69
CA MET A 52 -4.27 5.42 8.93
C MET A 52 -4.56 6.17 7.64
N SER A 53 -5.75 6.78 7.56
CA SER A 53 -6.04 7.79 6.55
C SER A 53 -5.70 9.17 7.11
N GLY A 54 -4.55 9.69 6.70
CA GLY A 54 -3.90 10.83 7.36
C GLY A 54 -3.11 10.41 8.61
N CYS A 55 -2.54 11.37 9.33
CA CYS A 55 -1.71 11.12 10.52
C CYS A 55 -1.85 12.28 11.53
N PRO A 56 -2.16 12.00 12.81
CA PRO A 56 -2.41 13.05 13.80
C PRO A 56 -1.12 13.64 14.40
N VAL A 57 0.06 13.07 14.09
CA VAL A 57 1.34 13.49 14.68
C VAL A 57 1.76 14.91 14.24
N GLY A 58 1.41 15.32 13.02
CA GLY A 58 1.67 16.68 12.56
C GLY A 58 3.12 16.96 12.13
N CYS A 59 3.88 15.95 11.70
CA CYS A 59 5.23 16.15 11.16
C CYS A 59 5.24 17.16 10.00
N THR A 60 5.93 18.29 10.14
CA THR A 60 5.85 19.44 9.21
C THR A 60 6.36 19.14 7.80
N PHE A 61 7.26 18.16 7.66
CA PHE A 61 7.79 17.71 6.38
C PHE A 61 6.94 16.61 5.72
N CYS A 62 5.95 16.05 6.42
CA CYS A 62 5.17 14.91 5.95
C CYS A 62 3.84 15.39 5.35
N GLY A 63 3.55 14.99 4.10
CA GLY A 63 2.29 15.29 3.44
C GLY A 63 1.07 14.74 4.20
N THR A 64 1.22 13.55 4.80
CA THR A 64 0.19 12.87 5.59
C THR A 64 -0.12 13.58 6.90
N GLY A 65 0.86 14.24 7.53
CA GLY A 65 0.69 14.91 8.83
C GLY A 65 -0.19 16.16 8.82
N LYS A 66 -0.65 16.60 7.64
CA LYS A 66 -1.51 17.79 7.50
C LYS A 66 -2.98 17.52 7.82
N PHE A 67 -3.41 16.26 7.75
CA PHE A 67 -4.79 15.85 7.92
C PHE A 67 -4.85 14.50 8.63
N PHE A 68 -5.89 14.26 9.42
CA PHE A 68 -6.19 12.96 10.00
C PHE A 68 -7.69 12.72 9.91
N ILE A 69 -8.07 11.54 9.43
CA ILE A 69 -9.47 11.12 9.35
C ILE A 69 -9.74 10.03 10.39
N ARG A 70 -9.07 8.88 10.27
CA ARG A 70 -9.19 7.76 11.23
C ARG A 70 -8.09 6.72 11.05
N ASN A 71 -8.03 5.80 12.02
CA ASN A 71 -7.30 4.54 11.90
C ASN A 71 -8.02 3.58 10.95
N LEU A 72 -7.24 2.72 10.29
CA LEU A 72 -7.78 1.61 9.50
C LEU A 72 -8.11 0.40 10.40
N THR A 73 -9.03 -0.45 9.93
CA THR A 73 -9.23 -1.77 10.52
C THR A 73 -8.07 -2.71 10.13
N GLY A 74 -7.92 -3.83 10.86
CA GLY A 74 -6.95 -4.87 10.49
C GLY A 74 -7.16 -5.36 9.06
N ASP A 75 -8.41 -5.62 8.68
CA ASP A 75 -8.78 -6.07 7.33
C ASP A 75 -8.38 -5.03 6.27
N GLN A 76 -8.66 -3.74 6.50
CA GLN A 76 -8.24 -2.67 5.58
C GLN A 76 -6.72 -2.60 5.38
N ILE A 77 -5.92 -2.96 6.39
CA ILE A 77 -4.45 -3.04 6.28
C ILE A 77 -4.03 -4.30 5.49
N VAL A 78 -4.64 -5.45 5.78
CA VAL A 78 -4.35 -6.72 5.11
C VAL A 78 -4.73 -6.66 3.62
N GLU A 79 -5.89 -6.11 3.29
CA GLU A 79 -6.37 -6.01 1.91
C GLU A 79 -5.42 -5.20 1.01
N GLN A 80 -4.72 -4.20 1.55
CA GLN A 80 -3.67 -3.45 0.82
C GLN A 80 -2.51 -4.37 0.40
N VAL A 81 -2.06 -5.22 1.33
CA VAL A 81 -0.94 -6.15 1.10
C VAL A 81 -1.34 -7.25 0.13
N GLU A 82 -2.50 -7.88 0.36
CA GLU A 82 -3.00 -8.97 -0.50
C GLU A 82 -3.23 -8.47 -1.92
N TYR A 83 -3.88 -7.31 -2.09
CA TYR A 83 -4.06 -6.71 -3.41
C TYR A 83 -2.72 -6.46 -4.10
N ALA A 84 -1.74 -5.87 -3.40
CA ALA A 84 -0.42 -5.61 -3.96
C ALA A 84 0.31 -6.91 -4.38
N LEU A 85 0.21 -7.98 -3.59
CA LEU A 85 0.77 -9.29 -3.94
C LEU A 85 0.12 -9.87 -5.20
N GLU A 86 -1.21 -9.77 -5.34
CA GLU A 86 -1.91 -10.21 -6.56
C GLU A 86 -1.40 -9.49 -7.81
N GLN A 87 -1.04 -8.21 -7.70
CA GLN A 87 -0.50 -7.44 -8.83
C GLN A 87 0.90 -7.90 -9.28
N THR A 88 1.61 -8.67 -8.47
CA THR A 88 2.96 -9.16 -8.83
C THR A 88 2.91 -10.31 -9.84
N GLY A 89 1.82 -11.09 -9.85
CA GLY A 89 1.73 -12.35 -10.61
C GLY A 89 2.70 -13.44 -10.15
N VAL A 90 3.32 -13.29 -8.97
CA VAL A 90 4.30 -14.21 -8.40
C VAL A 90 3.73 -14.85 -7.15
N ASP A 91 3.91 -16.16 -6.98
CA ASP A 91 3.56 -16.85 -5.73
C ASP A 91 4.43 -16.32 -4.57
N PRO A 92 3.84 -15.68 -3.53
CA PRO A 92 4.58 -15.15 -2.40
C PRO A 92 5.47 -16.19 -1.70
N ASN A 93 5.10 -17.48 -1.71
CA ASN A 93 5.87 -18.55 -1.09
C ASN A 93 7.17 -18.86 -1.84
N THR A 94 7.30 -18.40 -3.08
CA THR A 94 8.48 -18.61 -3.92
C THR A 94 9.39 -17.38 -4.00
N MET A 95 8.95 -16.24 -3.46
CA MET A 95 9.73 -15.00 -3.49
C MET A 95 11.00 -15.14 -2.66
N GLY A 96 12.15 -14.74 -3.23
CA GLY A 96 13.42 -14.78 -2.52
C GLY A 96 13.43 -13.87 -1.28
N ARG A 97 12.78 -12.71 -1.38
CA ARG A 97 12.54 -11.83 -0.24
C ARG A 97 11.24 -11.05 -0.39
N LEU A 98 10.29 -11.31 0.50
CA LEU A 98 9.08 -10.48 0.66
C LEU A 98 9.22 -9.63 1.92
N GLN A 99 9.06 -8.31 1.78
CA GLN A 99 9.12 -7.37 2.90
C GLN A 99 7.88 -6.47 2.91
N ILE A 100 7.14 -6.50 4.01
CA ILE A 100 6.00 -5.62 4.25
C ILE A 100 6.44 -4.53 5.23
N MET A 101 6.23 -3.28 4.88
CA MET A 101 6.59 -2.11 5.66
C MET A 101 5.35 -1.25 5.92
N VAL A 102 5.20 -0.81 7.16
CA VAL A 102 4.15 0.13 7.56
C VAL A 102 4.73 1.54 7.50
N MET A 103 4.93 2.03 6.28
CA MET A 103 5.67 3.28 6.02
C MET A 103 5.00 4.16 4.95
N SER A 104 3.73 3.93 4.64
CA SER A 104 2.97 4.80 3.74
C SER A 104 2.26 5.90 4.55
N MET A 105 0.96 5.80 4.80
CA MET A 105 0.21 6.76 5.60
C MET A 105 -0.05 6.24 7.02
N GLY A 106 0.29 7.06 8.01
CA GLY A 106 0.19 6.75 9.44
C GLY A 106 1.27 7.46 10.24
#